data_AF-A0A0S2S0M1-F1
#
_entry.id   AF-A0A0S2S0M1-F1
#
_cell.length_a   1.000
_cell.length_b   1.000
_cell.length_c   1.000
_cell.angle_alpha   90.00
_cell.angle_beta   90.00
_cell.angle_gamma   90.00
#
_symmetry.space_group_name_H-M   'P 1'
#
loop_
_entity.id
_entity.type
_entity.pdbx_description
1 polymer ?
#
loop_
_entity_poly.entity_id
_entity_poly.type
_entity_poly.pdbx_seq_one_letter_code
_entity_poly.pdbx_strand_id
1 'polypeptide(L)'
;MFKRYICSLLCVAMLLGPWSTWAYGEEGKGEAAASQSSSSSTPQIITRAWLAQQTGKDQAWVNAQLSKGYTLYDIYKAWQKDGGENSLPEQSPALWVQQNGLELSTKAKMEPSKESAVKAGEKPVQDEVVNPKPLDKGEEPSLVPETTEVGIPSIPRVNDSVYAPILGENGLIGQDLLKQSLLQVSATTDVYAPFDQAALAQSRLSDDTSRYGLDYGDNSVSTASGQLVVQNTDLVLPGSLPFALTRVYNSSLANNQIGVQQNEGVYTNTSAIREEEAASGLGRGWKWDLPHIQKQDGKQYLYMPGTGSYELRDDLQLEGYAYKDLKISTDQSASVQGVSSAYKIAELNGNDYYLDQDGYLILIQDAYKNRVEFDYTSSGGAKLIRSIRNNDGRELDFTYNAGQLVVKEQGADHQYTYRQSDEGSSKVLTEVLDSLSRSASYTYTFMDAPFNLVADGEGKTGALQPNATALLTRIVRPTSSMTDIRYEAYNKQIGVYGTQGVFKVVSRADVYSTTAGNRFLNKIDFTYLGEDLASYGNNAEWTVTATGTRTAETFRFGKTFRGDHAPDKLVLSRYDQEGDSTGYHVDYTYKDAMDWNLPAQMRESYTEGVLHPSL
;
A
#
# COMPACT_ATOMS: atom_id res chain seq x y z
N MET A 1 17.35 -43.73 -8.58
CA MET A 1 18.57 -42.90 -8.77
C MET A 1 18.54 -42.35 -10.18
N PHE A 2 18.94 -41.08 -10.36
CA PHE A 2 18.69 -40.22 -11.54
C PHE A 2 17.24 -39.74 -11.75
N LYS A 3 16.82 -38.75 -10.93
CA LYS A 3 15.82 -37.69 -11.24
C LYS A 3 15.52 -36.84 -9.99
N ARG A 4 16.57 -36.27 -9.38
CA ARG A 4 16.46 -35.27 -8.29
C ARG A 4 17.73 -34.41 -8.21
N TYR A 5 18.14 -33.73 -9.28
CA TYR A 5 19.26 -32.76 -9.23
C TYR A 5 19.20 -31.63 -10.28
N ILE A 6 18.06 -31.36 -10.92
CA ILE A 6 17.98 -30.29 -11.94
C ILE A 6 17.34 -28.99 -11.40
N CYS A 7 16.58 -29.02 -10.30
CA CYS A 7 16.02 -27.80 -9.71
C CYS A 7 16.97 -27.04 -8.76
N SER A 8 18.12 -27.62 -8.38
CA SER A 8 19.07 -26.98 -7.47
C SER A 8 20.22 -26.24 -8.17
N LEU A 9 20.28 -26.26 -9.51
CA LEU A 9 21.32 -25.58 -10.30
C LEU A 9 20.84 -24.27 -10.96
N LEU A 10 19.53 -23.98 -10.91
CA LEU A 10 18.98 -22.69 -11.38
C LEU A 10 18.91 -21.62 -10.28
N CYS A 11 18.97 -22.01 -9.00
CA CYS A 11 18.87 -21.08 -7.86
C CYS A 11 20.23 -20.54 -7.35
N VAL A 12 21.37 -20.97 -7.92
CA VAL A 12 22.72 -20.49 -7.53
C VAL A 12 23.33 -19.54 -8.57
N ALA A 13 22.74 -19.41 -9.77
CA ALA A 13 23.23 -18.50 -10.82
C ALA A 13 22.62 -17.07 -10.77
N MET A 14 21.68 -16.79 -9.86
CA MET A 14 21.13 -15.45 -9.64
C MET A 14 21.77 -14.68 -8.48
N LEU A 15 22.86 -15.20 -7.88
CA LEU A 15 23.57 -14.55 -6.77
C LEU A 15 24.97 -14.01 -7.12
N LEU A 16 25.33 -13.92 -8.40
CA LEU A 16 26.57 -13.25 -8.84
C LEU A 16 26.29 -12.38 -10.06
N GLY A 17 26.01 -11.09 -9.81
CA GLY A 17 25.97 -10.08 -10.86
C GLY A 17 27.37 -9.85 -11.45
N PRO A 18 27.51 -9.63 -12.77
CA PRO A 18 28.80 -9.39 -13.38
C PRO A 18 29.33 -7.99 -13.02
N TRP A 19 30.46 -7.96 -12.32
CA TRP A 19 31.39 -6.84 -12.35
C TRP A 19 32.03 -6.78 -13.74
N SER A 20 31.84 -5.67 -14.44
CA SER A 20 32.75 -5.24 -15.50
C SER A 20 33.05 -3.76 -15.34
N THR A 21 34.11 -3.51 -14.58
CA THR A 21 34.91 -2.29 -14.63
C THR A 21 35.54 -2.16 -16.01
N TRP A 22 35.20 -1.11 -16.75
CA TRP A 22 35.98 -0.71 -17.93
C TRP A 22 37.17 0.11 -17.45
N ALA A 23 38.30 -0.55 -17.27
CA ALA A 23 39.61 0.09 -17.19
C ALA A 23 40.17 0.17 -18.62
N TYR A 24 40.35 1.39 -19.12
CA TYR A 24 41.06 1.63 -20.38
C TYR A 24 42.47 2.12 -20.03
N GLY A 25 43.46 1.35 -20.45
CA GLY A 25 44.87 1.72 -20.36
C GLY A 25 45.74 0.67 -21.03
N GLU A 26 46.16 0.94 -22.26
CA GLU A 26 47.58 0.78 -22.61
C GLU A 26 47.93 1.58 -23.87
N GLU A 27 49.14 2.13 -23.83
CA GLU A 27 49.77 2.99 -24.83
C GLU A 27 50.15 2.24 -26.10
N GLY A 28 49.91 2.86 -27.25
CA GLY A 28 50.52 2.49 -28.53
C GLY A 28 50.72 3.74 -29.37
N LYS A 29 51.99 4.16 -29.53
CA LYS A 29 52.40 5.31 -30.35
C LYS A 29 52.21 5.01 -31.85
N GLY A 30 51.62 5.96 -32.58
CA GLY A 30 51.60 6.03 -34.03
C GLY A 30 50.88 7.30 -34.52
N GLU A 31 51.59 8.15 -35.27
CA GLU A 31 51.19 9.50 -35.65
C GLU A 31 50.08 9.60 -36.72
N ALA A 32 49.19 10.57 -36.50
CA ALA A 32 48.45 11.44 -37.43
C ALA A 32 47.92 10.92 -38.78
N ALA A 33 46.59 10.89 -38.88
CA ALA A 33 45.88 11.37 -40.07
C ALA A 33 44.54 11.98 -39.66
N ALA A 34 44.40 13.28 -39.89
CA ALA A 34 43.19 14.06 -39.64
C ALA A 34 42.01 13.51 -40.45
N SER A 35 40.91 13.17 -39.77
CA SER A 35 39.59 13.05 -40.37
C SER A 35 38.56 13.68 -39.44
N GLN A 36 37.69 14.46 -40.04
CA GLN A 36 36.77 15.40 -39.42
C GLN A 36 35.90 14.73 -38.35
N SER A 37 36.01 15.21 -37.11
CA SER A 37 35.09 14.87 -36.03
C SER A 37 33.73 15.53 -36.31
N SER A 38 32.79 14.74 -36.82
CA SER A 38 31.38 15.05 -36.61
C SER A 38 31.09 14.82 -35.12
N SER A 39 30.94 15.91 -34.36
CA SER A 39 30.64 15.88 -32.93
C SER A 39 29.19 15.43 -32.71
N SER A 40 28.96 14.12 -32.75
CA SER A 40 27.83 13.48 -32.10
C SER A 40 28.02 13.59 -30.58
N SER A 41 27.84 14.79 -30.02
CA SER A 41 27.90 14.98 -28.57
C SER A 41 26.64 14.40 -27.94
N THR A 42 26.77 13.20 -27.38
CA THR A 42 25.71 12.62 -26.55
C THR A 42 25.45 13.57 -25.36
N PRO A 43 24.19 13.91 -25.04
CA PRO A 43 23.88 14.78 -23.91
C PRO A 43 24.52 14.26 -22.61
N GLN A 44 25.22 15.14 -21.89
CA GLN A 44 25.89 14.77 -20.65
C GLN A 44 24.85 14.58 -19.54
N ILE A 45 24.97 13.49 -18.76
CA ILE A 45 24.15 13.24 -17.57
C ILE A 45 24.54 14.25 -16.47
N ILE A 46 23.54 14.87 -15.86
CA ILE A 46 23.70 15.84 -14.77
C ILE A 46 23.54 15.09 -13.45
N THR A 47 24.55 15.16 -12.60
CA THR A 47 24.52 14.64 -11.22
C THR A 47 24.64 15.79 -10.22
N ARG A 48 24.27 15.56 -8.95
CA ARG A 48 24.45 16.53 -7.87
C ARG A 48 25.90 17.02 -7.76
N ALA A 49 26.86 16.08 -7.81
CA ALA A 49 28.28 16.38 -7.72
C ALA A 49 28.77 17.20 -8.91
N TRP A 50 28.36 16.82 -10.12
CA TRP A 50 28.70 17.59 -11.32
C TRP A 50 28.12 19.00 -11.26
N LEU A 51 26.86 19.14 -10.86
CA LEU A 51 26.18 20.43 -10.79
C LEU A 51 26.79 21.34 -9.72
N ALA A 52 27.11 20.80 -8.54
CA ALA A 52 27.85 21.52 -7.50
C ALA A 52 29.19 22.06 -8.04
N GLN A 53 29.95 21.22 -8.75
CA GLN A 53 31.21 21.63 -9.37
C GLN A 53 31.03 22.72 -10.44
N GLN A 54 30.02 22.61 -11.31
CA GLN A 54 29.77 23.62 -12.35
C GLN A 54 29.29 24.95 -11.76
N THR A 55 28.44 24.90 -10.74
CA THR A 55 27.87 26.10 -10.10
C THR A 55 28.82 26.77 -9.11
N GLY A 56 29.88 26.08 -8.67
CA GLY A 56 30.73 26.52 -7.57
C GLY A 56 30.02 26.53 -6.21
N LYS A 57 28.85 25.87 -6.11
CA LYS A 57 28.07 25.72 -4.89
C LYS A 57 28.37 24.36 -4.23
N ASP A 58 28.02 24.22 -2.96
CA ASP A 58 28.11 22.93 -2.28
C ASP A 58 26.90 22.03 -2.62
N GLN A 59 27.00 20.75 -2.26
CA GLN A 59 25.90 19.81 -2.46
C GLN A 59 24.68 20.12 -1.58
N ALA A 60 24.88 20.77 -0.42
CA ALA A 60 23.79 21.15 0.47
C ALA A 60 22.86 22.16 -0.21
N TRP A 61 23.43 23.12 -0.93
CA TRP A 61 22.68 24.07 -1.75
C TRP A 61 21.89 23.38 -2.85
N VAL A 62 22.51 22.44 -3.59
CA VAL A 62 21.82 21.66 -4.63
C VAL A 62 20.64 20.88 -4.02
N ASN A 63 20.87 20.21 -2.89
CA ASN A 63 19.84 19.44 -2.18
C ASN A 63 18.68 20.34 -1.71
N ALA A 64 18.96 21.57 -1.26
CA ALA A 64 17.95 22.54 -0.88
C ALA A 64 17.08 23.02 -2.06
N GLN A 65 17.60 23.01 -3.29
CA GLN A 65 16.76 23.26 -4.48
C GLN A 65 15.97 22.02 -4.88
N LEU A 66 16.56 20.83 -4.76
CA LEU A 66 15.85 19.57 -5.01
C LEU A 66 14.68 19.37 -4.03
N SER A 67 14.84 19.74 -2.76
CA SER A 67 13.76 19.65 -1.76
C SER A 67 12.58 20.55 -2.11
N LYS A 68 12.83 21.69 -2.76
CA LYS A 68 11.80 22.56 -3.33
C LYS A 68 11.13 21.97 -4.57
N GLY A 69 11.52 20.80 -5.05
CA GLY A 69 10.89 20.12 -6.18
C GLY A 69 11.44 20.47 -7.57
N TYR A 70 12.56 21.20 -7.66
CA TYR A 70 13.27 21.38 -8.93
C TYR A 70 13.97 20.09 -9.37
N THR A 71 14.12 19.87 -10.68
CA THR A 71 15.04 18.84 -11.18
C THR A 71 16.46 19.38 -11.31
N LEU A 72 17.44 18.47 -11.45
CA LEU A 72 18.83 18.86 -11.73
C LEU A 72 18.96 19.60 -13.07
N TYR A 73 18.09 19.30 -14.04
CA TYR A 73 18.01 20.05 -15.29
C TYR A 73 17.51 21.48 -15.07
N ASP A 74 16.47 21.67 -14.27
CA ASP A 74 15.92 23.01 -13.98
C ASP A 74 16.99 23.91 -13.34
N ILE A 75 17.72 23.36 -12.36
CA ILE A 75 18.82 24.06 -11.69
C ILE A 75 19.95 24.36 -12.68
N TYR A 76 20.32 23.41 -13.54
CA TYR A 76 21.31 23.64 -14.59
C TYR A 76 20.89 24.74 -15.57
N LYS A 77 19.63 24.75 -16.00
CA LYS A 77 19.10 25.76 -16.91
C LYS A 77 19.06 27.15 -16.27
N ALA A 78 18.68 27.24 -14.99
CA ALA A 78 18.72 28.49 -14.26
C ALA A 78 20.16 29.01 -14.12
N TRP A 79 21.11 28.13 -13.81
CA TRP A 79 22.53 28.48 -13.74
C TRP A 79 23.08 28.99 -15.08
N GLN A 80 22.76 28.33 -16.19
CA GLN A 80 23.18 28.77 -17.53
C GLN A 80 22.69 30.17 -17.89
N LYS A 81 21.55 30.59 -17.35
CA LYS A 81 20.92 31.86 -17.69
C LYS A 81 21.59 33.02 -16.94
N ASP A 82 21.62 32.98 -15.61
CA ASP A 82 22.12 34.11 -14.79
C ASP A 82 22.95 33.70 -13.55
N GLY A 83 23.50 32.48 -13.48
CA GLY A 83 24.48 32.11 -12.45
C GLY A 83 23.92 31.58 -11.11
N GLY A 84 22.63 31.23 -11.00
CA GLY A 84 22.22 30.14 -10.08
C GLY A 84 20.95 30.29 -9.23
N GLU A 85 20.34 31.46 -9.04
CA GLU A 85 19.12 31.56 -8.21
C GLU A 85 18.03 32.48 -8.79
N ASN A 86 18.40 33.65 -9.33
CA ASN A 86 17.43 34.66 -9.80
C ASN A 86 16.58 34.23 -11.02
N SER A 87 16.89 33.06 -11.60
CA SER A 87 16.25 32.53 -12.81
C SER A 87 15.53 31.21 -12.58
N LEU A 88 15.53 30.66 -11.36
CA LEU A 88 14.63 29.57 -11.01
C LEU A 88 13.20 30.13 -11.01
N PRO A 89 12.22 29.49 -11.67
CA PRO A 89 10.86 29.99 -11.69
C PRO A 89 10.31 30.09 -10.26
N GLU A 90 9.51 31.13 -9.94
CA GLU A 90 8.97 31.35 -8.57
C GLU A 90 8.15 30.16 -8.04
N GLN A 91 7.67 29.29 -8.92
CA GLN A 91 6.95 28.07 -8.57
C GLN A 91 7.70 26.83 -9.02
N SER A 92 7.88 25.89 -8.08
CA SER A 92 8.43 24.57 -8.35
C SER A 92 7.55 23.80 -9.36
N PRO A 93 8.13 23.06 -10.32
CA PRO A 93 7.34 22.27 -11.28
C PRO A 93 6.60 21.06 -10.68
N ALA A 94 6.65 20.83 -9.35
CA ALA A 94 6.14 19.61 -8.72
C ALA A 94 4.66 19.67 -8.26
N LEU A 95 3.90 20.71 -8.61
CA LEU A 95 2.47 20.79 -8.28
C LEU A 95 1.64 19.98 -9.29
N TRP A 96 1.66 18.64 -9.18
CA TRP A 96 0.83 17.78 -10.03
C TRP A 96 -0.04 16.83 -9.22
N VAL A 97 -1.11 17.39 -8.66
CA VAL A 97 -2.29 16.60 -8.31
C VAL A 97 -3.52 17.21 -8.97
N GLN A 98 -4.34 16.35 -9.57
CA GLN A 98 -5.65 16.71 -10.10
C GLN A 98 -6.71 16.41 -9.03
N GLN A 99 -7.54 17.41 -8.71
CA GLN A 99 -8.71 17.23 -7.84
C GLN A 99 -9.86 16.70 -8.70
N ASN A 100 -10.07 15.39 -8.72
CA ASN A 100 -11.18 14.78 -9.44
C ASN A 100 -12.05 13.99 -8.45
N GLY A 101 -13.07 14.62 -7.86
CA GLY A 101 -14.06 13.90 -7.03
C GLY A 101 -14.10 14.27 -5.54
N LEU A 102 -13.53 15.41 -5.15
CA LEU A 102 -13.76 16.01 -3.81
C LEU A 102 -15.02 16.89 -3.75
N GLU A 103 -15.79 17.01 -4.83
CA GLU A 103 -17.11 17.64 -4.78
C GLU A 103 -18.16 16.64 -4.26
N LEU A 104 -18.78 16.97 -3.12
CA LEU A 104 -19.93 16.23 -2.60
C LEU A 104 -21.05 16.20 -3.63
N SER A 105 -21.41 14.99 -4.07
CA SER A 105 -22.71 14.72 -4.71
C SER A 105 -23.83 14.97 -3.69
N THR A 106 -24.37 16.19 -3.66
CA THR A 106 -25.71 16.47 -3.11
C THR A 106 -26.80 16.50 -4.19
N LYS A 107 -26.50 16.05 -5.41
CA LYS A 107 -27.52 15.83 -6.43
C LYS A 107 -27.30 14.47 -7.08
N ALA A 108 -28.20 13.55 -6.77
CA ALA A 108 -28.45 12.38 -7.60
C ALA A 108 -28.55 12.83 -9.06
N LYS A 109 -27.50 12.56 -9.84
CA LYS A 109 -27.54 12.71 -11.29
C LYS A 109 -28.32 11.52 -11.81
N MET A 110 -29.66 11.63 -11.81
CA MET A 110 -30.48 10.85 -12.72
C MET A 110 -29.96 11.15 -14.13
N GLU A 111 -29.32 10.16 -14.76
CA GLU A 111 -29.21 10.20 -16.20
C GLU A 111 -30.63 10.17 -16.79
N PRO A 112 -30.96 11.05 -17.74
CA PRO A 112 -32.25 11.00 -18.39
C PRO A 112 -32.29 9.74 -19.25
N SER A 113 -33.19 8.82 -18.90
CA SER A 113 -33.64 7.78 -19.82
C SER A 113 -34.14 8.47 -21.09
N LYS A 114 -33.53 8.16 -22.24
CA LYS A 114 -34.02 8.62 -23.54
C LYS A 114 -35.38 7.95 -23.80
N GLU A 115 -36.44 8.64 -23.39
CA GLU A 115 -37.80 8.37 -23.81
C GLU A 115 -37.99 8.94 -25.22
N SER A 116 -38.24 8.05 -26.16
CA SER A 116 -38.55 8.38 -27.55
C SER A 116 -39.85 9.17 -27.62
N ALA A 117 -39.76 10.40 -28.11
CA ALA A 117 -40.91 11.24 -28.42
C ALA A 117 -41.73 10.66 -29.58
N VAL A 118 -43.02 10.41 -29.37
CA VAL A 118 -44.05 10.43 -30.43
C VAL A 118 -45.28 11.16 -29.89
N LYS A 119 -45.65 12.24 -30.59
CA LYS A 119 -46.84 13.07 -30.32
C LYS A 119 -48.13 12.40 -30.81
N ALA A 120 -49.20 12.73 -30.10
CA ALA A 120 -50.57 12.27 -30.24
C ALA A 120 -51.26 12.57 -31.59
N GLY A 121 -52.19 11.69 -31.96
CA GLY A 121 -53.24 11.88 -32.96
C GLY A 121 -54.33 10.80 -32.83
N GLU A 122 -55.53 11.26 -32.50
CA GLU A 122 -56.88 10.68 -32.37
C GLU A 122 -57.23 9.21 -32.82
N LYS A 123 -58.09 8.60 -31.98
CA LYS A 123 -58.92 7.36 -32.11
C LYS A 123 -59.97 7.44 -33.26
N PRO A 124 -60.77 6.39 -33.66
CA PRO A 124 -61.35 5.32 -32.79
C PRO A 124 -61.77 3.93 -33.40
N VAL A 125 -62.20 3.01 -32.49
CA VAL A 125 -63.29 1.96 -32.59
C VAL A 125 -62.99 0.46 -32.94
N GLN A 126 -63.47 -0.43 -32.03
CA GLN A 126 -63.97 -1.86 -32.09
C GLN A 126 -63.00 -3.02 -32.46
N ASP A 127 -63.09 -4.28 -32.03
CA ASP A 127 -63.97 -5.15 -31.19
C ASP A 127 -63.10 -6.41 -30.80
N GLU A 128 -63.13 -6.92 -29.57
CA GLU A 128 -63.79 -8.17 -29.11
C GLU A 128 -63.10 -9.54 -29.44
N VAL A 129 -63.07 -10.42 -28.42
CA VAL A 129 -63.07 -11.91 -28.45
C VAL A 129 -61.74 -12.73 -28.34
N VAL A 130 -61.50 -13.24 -27.12
CA VAL A 130 -61.34 -14.66 -26.66
C VAL A 130 -60.33 -15.63 -27.34
N ASN A 131 -59.41 -16.15 -26.50
CA ASN A 131 -58.54 -17.36 -26.60
C ASN A 131 -59.36 -18.66 -26.90
N PRO A 132 -58.84 -19.82 -27.41
CA PRO A 132 -57.71 -20.54 -26.79
C PRO A 132 -56.82 -21.44 -27.69
N LYS A 133 -55.74 -21.88 -27.04
CA LYS A 133 -54.81 -23.01 -27.29
C LYS A 133 -55.49 -24.33 -27.75
N PRO A 134 -54.73 -25.24 -28.39
CA PRO A 134 -54.59 -26.58 -27.77
C PRO A 134 -53.16 -27.17 -27.81
N LEU A 135 -53.03 -28.30 -27.11
CA LEU A 135 -51.85 -29.04 -26.65
C LEU A 135 -51.91 -30.48 -27.22
N ASP A 136 -50.79 -31.08 -27.65
CA ASP A 136 -50.50 -32.55 -27.64
C ASP A 136 -49.05 -32.75 -28.16
N LYS A 137 -48.09 -33.36 -27.46
CA LYS A 137 -47.82 -34.74 -26.95
C LYS A 137 -47.16 -35.71 -27.95
N GLY A 138 -46.12 -36.38 -27.44
CA GLY A 138 -45.45 -37.60 -27.94
C GLY A 138 -44.09 -37.30 -28.61
N GLU A 139 -43.00 -38.03 -28.42
CA GLU A 139 -42.63 -39.19 -27.59
C GLU A 139 -41.08 -39.33 -27.75
N GLU A 140 -40.38 -39.79 -26.71
CA GLU A 140 -38.94 -40.15 -26.70
C GLU A 140 -38.73 -41.56 -27.34
N PRO A 141 -37.50 -42.02 -27.74
CA PRO A 141 -36.44 -42.32 -26.77
C PRO A 141 -34.95 -42.25 -27.22
N SER A 142 -34.08 -42.06 -26.21
CA SER A 142 -32.79 -42.75 -25.90
C SER A 142 -31.71 -43.00 -26.98
N LEU A 143 -30.46 -42.59 -26.69
CA LEU A 143 -29.26 -43.47 -26.72
C LEU A 143 -28.04 -42.78 -26.04
N VAL A 144 -27.38 -43.52 -25.14
CA VAL A 144 -26.14 -43.21 -24.40
C VAL A 144 -24.92 -43.78 -25.17
N PRO A 145 -23.69 -43.29 -24.92
CA PRO A 145 -22.66 -44.27 -24.55
C PRO A 145 -21.75 -43.86 -23.37
N GLU A 146 -21.22 -44.93 -22.79
CA GLU A 146 -20.48 -45.15 -21.54
C GLU A 146 -18.96 -45.13 -21.78
N THR A 147 -18.16 -44.71 -20.79
CA THR A 147 -16.77 -45.21 -20.59
C THR A 147 -16.26 -44.97 -19.16
N THR A 148 -16.25 -46.05 -18.37
CA THR A 148 -15.14 -46.64 -17.60
C THR A 148 -14.33 -45.83 -16.57
N GLU A 149 -14.60 -46.09 -15.28
CA GLU A 149 -13.69 -45.91 -14.13
C GLU A 149 -12.97 -47.23 -13.80
N VAL A 150 -11.70 -47.14 -13.36
CA VAL A 150 -10.89 -48.26 -12.82
C VAL A 150 -10.51 -47.92 -11.37
N GLY A 151 -10.87 -48.79 -10.43
CA GLY A 151 -10.53 -48.66 -9.00
C GLY A 151 -9.43 -49.62 -8.54
N ILE A 152 -8.78 -49.29 -7.40
CA ILE A 152 -8.09 -50.23 -6.47
C ILE A 152 -8.09 -49.57 -5.04
N PRO A 153 -7.76 -50.27 -3.92
CA PRO A 153 -8.71 -50.84 -2.96
C PRO A 153 -8.54 -50.40 -1.48
N SER A 154 -9.41 -50.93 -0.62
CA SER A 154 -9.67 -50.74 0.81
C SER A 154 -8.56 -51.17 1.81
N ILE A 155 -8.46 -50.47 2.96
CA ILE A 155 -8.21 -51.07 4.32
C ILE A 155 -8.91 -50.19 5.41
N PRO A 156 -9.14 -50.59 6.69
CA PRO A 156 -10.47 -50.71 7.27
C PRO A 156 -10.77 -49.86 8.55
N ARG A 157 -12.09 -49.72 8.77
CA ARG A 157 -12.91 -49.52 9.99
C ARG A 157 -12.34 -50.12 11.32
N VAL A 158 -12.62 -49.71 12.57
CA VAL A 158 -13.73 -48.98 13.25
C VAL A 158 -13.43 -48.99 14.79
N ASN A 159 -13.76 -47.97 15.61
CA ASN A 159 -14.85 -47.85 16.66
C ASN A 159 -14.28 -46.88 17.74
N ASP A 160 -14.97 -46.06 18.54
CA ASP A 160 -16.37 -45.80 18.91
C ASP A 160 -16.38 -44.35 19.52
N SER A 161 -17.32 -43.45 19.21
CA SER A 161 -18.63 -43.22 19.89
C SER A 161 -18.47 -42.65 21.33
N VAL A 162 -19.19 -41.65 21.88
CA VAL A 162 -20.54 -41.05 21.73
C VAL A 162 -20.46 -39.69 22.50
N TYR A 163 -20.96 -38.53 22.08
CA TYR A 163 -22.36 -38.10 22.15
C TYR A 163 -22.61 -36.84 21.30
N ALA A 164 -23.57 -36.96 20.39
CA ALA A 164 -24.32 -35.86 19.79
C ALA A 164 -25.72 -35.81 20.43
N PRO A 165 -26.43 -34.68 20.38
CA PRO A 165 -27.87 -34.66 20.20
C PRO A 165 -28.21 -34.48 18.71
N ILE A 166 -29.19 -35.26 18.27
CA ILE A 166 -29.69 -35.36 16.89
C ILE A 166 -30.50 -34.11 16.54
N LEU A 167 -30.26 -33.60 15.33
CA LEU A 167 -31.09 -32.61 14.63
C LEU A 167 -32.25 -33.34 13.94
N GLY A 168 -33.49 -32.94 14.22
CA GLY A 168 -34.65 -33.30 13.39
C GLY A 168 -34.68 -32.43 12.14
N GLU A 169 -34.75 -33.05 10.98
CA GLU A 169 -34.92 -32.39 9.68
C GLU A 169 -36.19 -31.53 9.64
N ASN A 170 -36.02 -30.25 9.28
CA ASN A 170 -36.90 -29.46 8.41
C ASN A 170 -36.31 -28.04 8.20
N GLY A 171 -36.08 -27.65 6.95
CA GLY A 171 -36.04 -26.22 6.56
C GLY A 171 -34.67 -25.57 6.30
N LEU A 172 -34.01 -25.97 5.21
CA LEU A 172 -32.86 -25.31 4.59
C LEU A 172 -33.24 -23.98 3.90
N ILE A 173 -33.60 -22.91 4.62
CA ILE A 173 -33.60 -21.52 4.08
C ILE A 173 -33.31 -20.45 5.19
N GLY A 174 -32.86 -20.83 6.39
CA GLY A 174 -32.84 -19.90 7.53
C GLY A 174 -31.52 -19.20 7.84
N GLN A 175 -30.35 -19.78 7.54
CA GLN A 175 -29.09 -19.30 8.13
C GLN A 175 -28.36 -18.23 7.32
N ASP A 176 -28.43 -18.25 5.98
CA ASP A 176 -27.86 -17.17 5.15
C ASP A 176 -28.71 -15.89 5.23
N LEU A 177 -30.03 -16.04 5.33
CA LEU A 177 -30.95 -14.93 5.60
C LEU A 177 -30.79 -14.38 7.01
N LEU A 178 -30.47 -15.21 8.02
CA LEU A 178 -30.15 -14.73 9.36
C LEU A 178 -28.79 -14.02 9.41
N LYS A 179 -27.78 -14.45 8.65
CA LYS A 179 -26.49 -13.73 8.53
C LYS A 179 -26.64 -12.41 7.78
N GLN A 180 -27.38 -12.39 6.67
CA GLN A 180 -27.72 -11.15 5.96
C GLN A 180 -28.60 -10.22 6.80
N SER A 181 -29.55 -10.78 7.56
CA SER A 181 -30.40 -10.02 8.50
C SER A 181 -29.60 -9.49 9.69
N LEU A 182 -28.65 -10.24 10.25
CA LEU A 182 -27.77 -9.75 11.31
C LEU A 182 -26.77 -8.69 10.81
N LEU A 183 -26.26 -8.82 9.58
CA LEU A 183 -25.46 -7.79 8.89
C LEU A 183 -26.29 -6.52 8.60
N GLN A 184 -27.56 -6.68 8.22
CA GLN A 184 -28.48 -5.56 8.04
C GLN A 184 -28.92 -4.93 9.37
N VAL A 185 -29.02 -5.71 10.45
CA VAL A 185 -29.40 -5.21 11.78
C VAL A 185 -28.28 -4.39 12.41
N SER A 186 -27.01 -4.74 12.23
CA SER A 186 -25.88 -3.87 12.64
C SER A 186 -25.92 -2.53 11.91
N ALA A 187 -26.23 -2.53 10.61
CA ALA A 187 -26.36 -1.30 9.82
C ALA A 187 -27.54 -0.41 10.25
N THR A 188 -28.59 -0.95 10.88
CA THR A 188 -29.75 -0.14 11.31
C THR A 188 -29.55 0.65 12.61
N THR A 189 -28.57 0.29 13.43
CA THR A 189 -28.27 1.02 14.69
C THR A 189 -27.45 2.29 14.44
N ASP A 190 -26.60 2.30 13.41
CA ASP A 190 -25.71 3.43 13.12
C ASP A 190 -26.34 4.55 12.28
N VAL A 191 -27.46 4.30 11.59
CA VAL A 191 -28.18 5.34 10.83
C VAL A 191 -28.67 6.48 11.74
N TYR A 192 -28.83 6.23 13.04
CA TYR A 192 -29.22 7.22 14.05
C TYR A 192 -28.11 7.49 15.09
N ALA A 193 -26.94 6.88 14.95
CA ALA A 193 -25.81 7.16 15.83
C ALA A 193 -25.31 8.59 15.58
N PRO A 194 -24.90 9.32 16.61
CA PRO A 194 -24.44 10.70 16.46
C PRO A 194 -23.12 10.81 15.69
N PHE A 195 -22.38 9.70 15.55
CA PHE A 195 -21.24 9.55 14.67
C PHE A 195 -21.09 8.09 14.20
N ASP A 196 -20.37 7.90 13.10
CA ASP A 196 -20.16 6.63 12.40
C ASP A 196 -18.97 5.88 13.00
N GLN A 197 -19.28 4.95 13.92
CA GLN A 197 -18.26 4.16 14.60
C GLN A 197 -17.59 3.15 13.65
N ALA A 198 -18.33 2.65 12.66
CA ALA A 198 -17.78 1.75 11.66
C ALA A 198 -16.75 2.45 10.75
N ALA A 199 -17.03 3.68 10.31
CA ALA A 199 -16.07 4.50 9.58
C ALA A 199 -14.79 4.72 10.38
N LEU A 200 -14.92 5.02 11.66
CA LEU A 200 -13.77 5.23 12.54
C LEU A 200 -12.91 3.96 12.65
N ALA A 201 -13.54 2.80 12.81
CA ALA A 201 -12.85 1.50 12.83
C ALA A 201 -12.15 1.21 11.49
N GLN A 202 -12.88 1.29 10.37
CA GLN A 202 -12.34 1.03 9.03
C GLN A 202 -11.14 1.91 8.67
N SER A 203 -11.10 3.16 9.15
CA SER A 203 -9.97 4.07 8.92
C SER A 203 -8.63 3.61 9.52
N ARG A 204 -8.66 2.61 10.41
CA ARG A 204 -7.49 2.05 11.13
C ARG A 204 -7.10 0.67 10.65
N LEU A 205 -7.92 0.04 9.82
CA LEU A 205 -7.73 -1.34 9.41
C LEU A 205 -6.96 -1.40 8.09
N SER A 206 -6.05 -2.36 7.99
CA SER A 206 -5.35 -2.65 6.74
C SER A 206 -5.00 -4.13 6.67
N ASP A 207 -5.08 -4.71 5.48
CA ASP A 207 -4.56 -6.04 5.19
C ASP A 207 -3.44 -5.92 4.17
N ASP A 208 -2.19 -6.00 4.63
CA ASP A 208 -1.02 -5.82 3.79
C ASP A 208 -0.88 -6.97 2.77
N THR A 209 -1.45 -8.14 3.08
CA THR A 209 -1.49 -9.28 2.14
C THR A 209 -2.43 -9.01 0.96
N SER A 210 -3.42 -8.11 1.13
CA SER A 210 -4.36 -7.66 0.11
C SER A 210 -3.86 -6.44 -0.69
N ARG A 211 -2.60 -6.04 -0.53
CA ARG A 211 -2.07 -4.83 -1.18
C ARG A 211 -1.86 -4.98 -2.69
N TYR A 212 -1.49 -6.17 -3.17
CA TYR A 212 -1.12 -6.44 -4.58
C TYR A 212 -0.17 -5.36 -5.14
N GLY A 213 1.04 -5.25 -4.56
CA GLY A 213 2.01 -4.23 -4.95
C GLY A 213 2.70 -4.53 -6.27
N LEU A 214 2.80 -3.55 -7.17
CA LEU A 214 3.81 -3.53 -8.23
C LEU A 214 5.07 -2.87 -7.68
N ASP A 215 6.13 -3.66 -7.53
CA ASP A 215 7.40 -3.25 -6.93
C ASP A 215 8.38 -2.68 -7.98
N TYR A 216 9.06 -1.60 -7.63
CA TYR A 216 10.02 -0.90 -8.49
C TYR A 216 11.38 -0.65 -7.79
N GLY A 217 11.77 -1.56 -6.90
CA GLY A 217 12.97 -1.47 -6.09
C GLY A 217 12.66 -1.07 -4.65
N ASP A 218 12.83 0.21 -4.32
CA ASP A 218 12.58 0.75 -2.97
C ASP A 218 11.15 1.30 -2.79
N ASN A 219 10.34 1.29 -3.85
CA ASN A 219 8.95 1.73 -3.80
C ASN A 219 8.01 0.77 -4.53
N SER A 220 6.75 0.77 -4.10
CA SER A 220 5.70 -0.04 -4.69
C SER A 220 4.38 0.72 -4.73
N VAL A 221 3.57 0.43 -5.76
CA VAL A 221 2.22 0.96 -5.90
C VAL A 221 1.24 -0.19 -5.79
N SER A 222 0.30 -0.09 -4.85
CA SER A 222 -0.81 -1.05 -4.76
C SER A 222 -1.67 -0.96 -6.02
N THR A 223 -1.78 -2.03 -6.79
CA THR A 223 -2.71 -2.06 -7.94
C THR A 223 -4.16 -2.20 -7.48
N ALA A 224 -4.41 -2.69 -6.27
CA ALA A 224 -5.75 -2.72 -5.71
C ALA A 224 -6.24 -1.33 -5.25
N SER A 225 -5.42 -0.58 -4.51
CA SER A 225 -5.83 0.63 -3.80
C SER A 225 -5.16 1.92 -4.26
N GLY A 226 -4.13 1.84 -5.11
CA GLY A 226 -3.35 2.99 -5.58
C GLY A 226 -2.45 3.64 -4.52
N GLN A 227 -2.30 3.02 -3.35
CA GLN A 227 -1.42 3.51 -2.29
C GLN A 227 0.06 3.35 -2.69
N LEU A 228 0.87 4.36 -2.39
CA LEU A 228 2.34 4.30 -2.51
C LEU A 228 2.94 3.82 -1.19
N VAL A 229 3.82 2.83 -1.27
CA VAL A 229 4.72 2.43 -0.18
C VAL A 229 6.17 2.65 -0.63
N VAL A 230 6.99 3.23 0.25
CA VAL A 230 8.45 3.33 0.06
C VAL A 230 9.13 2.72 1.26
N GLN A 231 10.07 1.81 1.04
CA GLN A 231 10.73 1.05 2.09
C GLN A 231 12.24 1.10 1.93
N ASN A 232 12.95 1.43 3.00
CA ASN A 232 14.41 1.44 3.02
C ASN A 232 14.91 0.81 4.33
N THR A 233 15.77 -0.20 4.20
CA THR A 233 16.57 -0.70 5.33
C THR A 233 17.84 0.12 5.41
N ASP A 234 17.95 0.93 6.45
CA ASP A 234 19.05 1.88 6.59
C ASP A 234 20.23 1.26 7.35
N LEU A 235 19.96 0.56 8.46
CA LEU A 235 20.97 -0.10 9.28
C LEU A 235 20.57 -1.55 9.55
N VAL A 236 21.56 -2.43 9.64
CA VAL A 236 21.36 -3.80 10.13
C VAL A 236 22.25 -3.96 11.34
N LEU A 237 21.65 -4.13 12.51
CA LEU A 237 22.34 -4.49 13.75
C LEU A 237 22.75 -5.97 13.63
N PRO A 238 24.04 -6.29 13.44
CA PRO A 238 24.47 -7.67 13.25
C PRO A 238 24.47 -8.40 14.60
N GLY A 239 24.29 -9.71 14.59
CA GLY A 239 24.30 -10.52 15.81
C GLY A 239 23.72 -11.90 15.58
N SER A 240 23.62 -12.67 16.66
CA SER A 240 23.00 -13.99 16.72
C SER A 240 21.51 -13.91 16.32
N LEU A 241 20.85 -12.80 16.69
CA LEU A 241 19.59 -12.37 16.07
C LEU A 241 19.83 -11.00 15.39
N PRO A 242 20.05 -10.95 14.08
CA PRO A 242 20.23 -9.69 13.37
C PRO A 242 18.92 -8.91 13.31
N PHE A 243 19.00 -7.59 13.38
CA PHE A 243 17.84 -6.70 13.29
C PHE A 243 18.03 -5.65 12.20
N ALA A 244 17.09 -5.57 11.28
CA ALA A 244 17.06 -4.56 10.23
C ALA A 244 16.22 -3.36 10.68
N LEU A 245 16.84 -2.19 10.81
CA LEU A 245 16.14 -0.94 11.02
C LEU A 245 15.60 -0.45 9.67
N THR A 246 14.33 -0.72 9.44
CA THR A 246 13.62 -0.39 8.21
C THR A 246 12.64 0.75 8.47
N ARG A 247 12.72 1.80 7.66
CA ARG A 247 11.70 2.85 7.59
C ARG A 247 10.77 2.62 6.42
N VAL A 248 9.51 2.95 6.64
CA VAL A 248 8.44 2.81 5.65
C VAL A 248 7.68 4.13 5.56
N TYR A 249 7.53 4.64 4.34
CA TYR A 249 6.52 5.62 3.99
C TYR A 249 5.28 4.89 3.49
N ASN A 250 4.09 5.31 3.94
CA ASN A 250 2.82 4.84 3.40
C ASN A 250 1.90 6.04 3.13
N SER A 251 1.46 6.21 1.87
CA SER A 251 0.60 7.35 1.49
C SER A 251 -0.78 7.34 2.17
N SER A 252 -1.29 6.19 2.62
CA SER A 252 -2.57 6.13 3.35
C SER A 252 -2.45 6.65 4.80
N LEU A 253 -1.23 6.65 5.35
CA LEU A 253 -0.90 7.15 6.68
C LEU A 253 -0.26 8.55 6.64
N ALA A 254 -0.23 9.20 5.47
CA ALA A 254 0.38 10.49 5.27
C ALA A 254 -0.52 11.67 5.70
N ASN A 255 -1.53 11.42 6.54
CA ASN A 255 -2.53 12.38 7.04
C ASN A 255 -2.67 12.29 8.57
N ASN A 256 -3.43 13.19 9.19
CA ASN A 256 -3.79 13.04 10.61
C ASN A 256 -4.72 11.84 10.80
N GLN A 257 -4.65 11.24 11.98
CA GLN A 257 -5.64 10.29 12.44
C GLN A 257 -6.99 11.01 12.57
N ILE A 258 -8.01 10.51 11.88
CA ILE A 258 -9.38 11.03 11.98
C ILE A 258 -10.04 10.54 13.27
N GLY A 259 -10.98 11.33 13.79
CA GLY A 259 -11.73 11.01 14.99
C GLY A 259 -12.91 11.94 15.21
N VAL A 260 -13.56 11.77 16.36
CA VAL A 260 -14.67 12.62 16.81
C VAL A 260 -14.41 13.14 18.21
N GLN A 261 -14.87 14.35 18.48
CA GLN A 261 -14.90 14.93 19.82
C GLN A 261 -16.34 15.22 20.22
N GLN A 262 -16.69 14.95 21.47
CA GLN A 262 -17.98 15.32 22.05
C GLN A 262 -17.84 16.59 22.89
N ASN A 263 -18.61 17.62 22.55
CA ASN A 263 -18.72 18.86 23.32
C ASN A 263 -20.21 19.12 23.60
N GLU A 264 -20.59 19.19 24.88
CA GLU A 264 -21.97 19.46 25.32
C GLU A 264 -23.03 18.54 24.67
N GLY A 265 -22.68 17.27 24.42
CA GLY A 265 -23.57 16.29 23.78
C GLY A 265 -23.61 16.37 22.24
N VAL A 266 -22.86 17.29 21.62
CA VAL A 266 -22.71 17.40 20.16
C VAL A 266 -21.38 16.81 19.74
N TYR A 267 -21.42 15.95 18.72
CA TYR A 267 -20.22 15.37 18.13
C TYR A 267 -19.73 16.23 16.97
N THR A 268 -18.42 16.44 16.90
CA THR A 268 -17.76 17.16 15.81
C THR A 268 -16.56 16.38 15.32
N ASN A 269 -16.32 16.43 14.01
CA ASN A 269 -15.11 15.89 13.40
C ASN A 269 -13.86 16.51 14.05
N THR A 270 -12.86 15.69 14.37
CA THR A 270 -11.55 16.13 14.85
C THR A 270 -10.45 15.28 14.21
N SER A 271 -9.23 15.78 14.23
CA SER A 271 -8.07 15.02 13.76
C SER A 271 -6.87 15.28 14.67
N ALA A 272 -6.02 14.27 14.85
CA ALA A 272 -4.82 14.36 15.67
C ALA A 272 -3.61 13.79 14.93
N ILE A 273 -2.41 14.16 15.36
CA ILE A 273 -1.17 13.53 14.87
C ILE A 273 -1.27 12.03 15.14
N ARG A 274 -0.88 11.22 14.15
CA ARG A 274 -0.82 9.77 14.26
C ARG A 274 0.22 9.36 15.31
N GLU A 275 -0.09 8.33 16.09
CA GLU A 275 0.86 7.79 17.07
C GLU A 275 2.14 7.30 16.38
N GLU A 276 2.00 6.71 15.21
CA GLU A 276 3.09 6.20 14.37
C GLU A 276 4.01 7.35 13.89
N GLU A 277 3.44 8.52 13.60
CA GLU A 277 4.19 9.75 13.28
C GLU A 277 4.94 10.26 14.52
N ALA A 278 4.27 10.29 15.68
CA ALA A 278 4.85 10.76 16.93
C ALA A 278 5.96 9.83 17.45
N ALA A 279 5.79 8.51 17.34
CA ALA A 279 6.70 7.49 17.86
C ALA A 279 7.91 7.24 16.95
N SER A 280 7.83 7.58 15.65
CA SER A 280 8.96 7.37 14.73
C SER A 280 10.02 8.45 14.85
N GLY A 281 9.60 9.69 15.09
CA GLY A 281 10.46 10.86 14.96
C GLY A 281 10.95 11.11 13.53
N LEU A 282 10.34 10.50 12.51
CA LEU A 282 10.69 10.67 11.09
C LEU A 282 9.81 11.71 10.39
N GLY A 283 8.58 11.91 10.85
CA GLY A 283 7.62 12.87 10.29
C GLY A 283 6.49 12.18 9.54
N ARG A 284 5.56 12.99 9.04
CA ARG A 284 4.29 12.52 8.45
C ARG A 284 4.48 11.49 7.35
N GLY A 285 3.67 10.43 7.42
CA GLY A 285 3.70 9.30 6.51
C GLY A 285 4.83 8.30 6.73
N TRP A 286 5.86 8.64 7.53
CA TRP A 286 7.00 7.77 7.83
C TRP A 286 6.90 7.12 9.21
N LYS A 287 7.23 5.83 9.26
CA LYS A 287 7.35 5.07 10.51
C LYS A 287 8.51 4.07 10.45
N TRP A 288 8.95 3.63 11.63
CA TRP A 288 9.76 2.41 11.73
C TRP A 288 8.84 1.20 11.53
N ASP A 289 9.31 0.20 10.80
CA ASP A 289 8.51 -1.00 10.51
C ASP A 289 8.53 -1.98 11.69
N LEU A 290 7.86 -1.58 12.77
CA LEU A 290 7.82 -2.29 14.03
C LEU A 290 6.37 -2.64 14.41
N PRO A 291 6.13 -3.83 14.98
CA PRO A 291 4.83 -4.19 15.51
C PRO A 291 4.49 -3.34 16.74
N HIS A 292 3.21 -2.97 16.85
CA HIS A 292 2.70 -2.20 17.98
C HIS A 292 1.19 -2.44 18.16
N ILE A 293 0.71 -2.21 19.38
CA ILE A 293 -0.73 -2.18 19.69
C ILE A 293 -1.12 -0.73 19.97
N GLN A 294 -1.94 -0.15 19.11
CA GLN A 294 -2.52 1.17 19.33
C GLN A 294 -3.81 1.04 20.14
N LYS A 295 -4.01 1.95 21.11
CA LYS A 295 -5.24 2.04 21.89
C LYS A 295 -6.00 3.30 21.55
N GLN A 296 -7.20 3.16 21.02
CA GLN A 296 -7.99 4.32 20.62
C GLN A 296 -9.50 4.05 20.77
N ASP A 297 -10.22 5.01 21.33
CA ASP A 297 -11.67 4.94 21.60
C ASP A 297 -12.10 3.68 22.38
N GLY A 298 -11.26 3.25 23.33
CA GLY A 298 -11.50 2.06 24.13
C GLY A 298 -11.24 0.73 23.39
N LYS A 299 -10.84 0.78 22.12
CA LYS A 299 -10.44 -0.39 21.32
C LYS A 299 -8.93 -0.50 21.18
N GLN A 300 -8.47 -1.69 20.80
CA GLN A 300 -7.07 -1.99 20.54
C GLN A 300 -6.90 -2.41 19.08
N TYR A 301 -5.81 -1.97 18.45
CA TYR A 301 -5.47 -2.31 17.07
C TYR A 301 -4.03 -2.79 17.02
N LEU A 302 -3.81 -4.00 16.55
CA LEU A 302 -2.48 -4.55 16.34
C LEU A 302 -2.03 -4.24 14.92
N TYR A 303 -0.91 -3.53 14.78
CA TYR A 303 -0.14 -3.48 13.55
C TYR A 303 0.98 -4.52 13.60
N MET A 304 1.09 -5.35 12.55
CA MET A 304 2.20 -6.27 12.34
C MET A 304 2.81 -6.03 10.94
N PRO A 305 4.12 -5.78 10.83
CA PRO A 305 4.81 -5.66 9.54
C PRO A 305 4.48 -6.80 8.58
N GLY A 306 4.11 -6.47 7.34
CA GLY A 306 3.76 -7.44 6.30
C GLY A 306 2.41 -8.14 6.47
N THR A 307 1.74 -7.94 7.61
CA THR A 307 0.40 -8.47 7.88
C THR A 307 -0.68 -7.38 7.78
N GLY A 308 -0.41 -6.21 8.35
CA GLY A 308 -1.34 -5.07 8.38
C GLY A 308 -1.86 -4.76 9.78
N SER A 309 -2.96 -4.01 9.85
CA SER A 309 -3.58 -3.50 11.07
C SER A 309 -4.96 -4.11 11.29
N TYR A 310 -5.14 -4.78 12.43
CA TYR A 310 -6.37 -5.52 12.76
C TYR A 310 -6.88 -5.11 14.14
N GLU A 311 -8.20 -5.06 14.32
CA GLU A 311 -8.78 -4.88 15.65
C GLU A 311 -8.44 -6.09 16.53
N LEU A 312 -7.89 -5.84 17.71
CA LEU A 312 -7.59 -6.82 18.74
C LEU A 312 -8.74 -6.82 19.74
N ARG A 313 -9.50 -7.91 19.78
CA ARG A 313 -10.64 -8.09 20.67
C ARG A 313 -10.20 -8.37 22.12
N ASP A 314 -11.17 -8.30 23.03
CA ASP A 314 -10.97 -8.62 24.46
C ASP A 314 -10.45 -10.04 24.71
N ASP A 315 -10.74 -10.99 23.80
CA ASP A 315 -10.24 -12.37 23.85
C ASP A 315 -8.86 -12.55 23.19
N LEU A 316 -8.20 -11.45 22.83
CA LEU A 316 -6.91 -11.37 22.15
C LEU A 316 -6.89 -12.07 20.78
N GLN A 317 -8.05 -12.20 20.13
CA GLN A 317 -8.14 -12.61 18.73
C GLN A 317 -8.17 -11.38 17.83
N LEU A 318 -7.56 -11.52 16.64
CA LEU A 318 -7.60 -10.51 15.59
C LEU A 318 -8.87 -10.68 14.76
N GLU A 319 -9.70 -9.65 14.71
CA GLU A 319 -10.96 -9.66 13.97
C GLU A 319 -10.70 -9.68 12.46
N GLY A 320 -11.22 -10.69 11.75
CA GLY A 320 -11.06 -10.84 10.30
C GLY A 320 -9.70 -11.40 9.83
N TYR A 321 -8.83 -11.85 10.74
CA TYR A 321 -7.53 -12.42 10.37
C TYR A 321 -7.62 -13.92 10.07
N ALA A 322 -7.37 -14.32 8.82
CA ALA A 322 -7.64 -15.67 8.34
C ALA A 322 -6.45 -16.65 8.46
N TYR A 323 -5.22 -16.16 8.61
CA TYR A 323 -4.00 -16.98 8.51
C TYR A 323 -3.67 -17.79 9.77
N LYS A 324 -4.06 -17.28 10.95
CA LYS A 324 -3.93 -17.98 12.26
C LYS A 324 -2.50 -18.44 12.59
N ASP A 325 -1.51 -17.79 12.01
CA ASP A 325 -0.07 -17.89 12.25
C ASP A 325 0.41 -16.93 13.35
N LEU A 326 -0.43 -15.98 13.78
CA LEU A 326 -0.18 -15.13 14.94
C LEU A 326 -1.00 -15.58 16.15
N LYS A 327 -0.34 -15.68 17.30
CA LYS A 327 -1.00 -15.91 18.59
C LYS A 327 -0.66 -14.80 19.58
N ILE A 328 -1.67 -14.04 19.99
CA ILE A 328 -1.56 -12.99 20.98
C ILE A 328 -1.95 -13.54 22.35
N SER A 329 -1.21 -13.16 23.38
CA SER A 329 -1.48 -13.53 24.77
C SER A 329 -1.03 -12.43 25.72
N THR A 330 -1.60 -12.36 26.92
CA THR A 330 -1.03 -11.57 28.00
C THR A 330 0.26 -12.21 28.48
N ASP A 331 1.28 -11.40 28.73
CA ASP A 331 2.58 -11.87 29.24
C ASP A 331 3.15 -10.84 30.20
N GLN A 332 3.80 -11.30 31.27
CA GLN A 332 4.57 -10.47 32.21
C GLN A 332 5.97 -11.07 32.48
N SER A 333 6.40 -12.00 31.61
CA SER A 333 7.61 -12.79 31.84
C SER A 333 8.89 -12.11 31.34
N ALA A 334 8.76 -11.16 30.42
CA ALA A 334 9.87 -10.38 29.88
C ALA A 334 9.97 -9.01 30.55
N SER A 335 11.20 -8.51 30.74
CA SER A 335 11.44 -7.13 31.12
C SER A 335 12.71 -6.60 30.48
N VAL A 336 12.64 -5.36 30.00
CA VAL A 336 13.75 -4.61 29.41
C VAL A 336 13.85 -3.28 30.14
N GLN A 337 15.01 -2.97 30.73
CA GLN A 337 15.25 -1.73 31.49
C GLN A 337 14.17 -1.42 32.57
N GLY A 338 13.60 -2.46 33.19
CA GLY A 338 12.56 -2.30 34.20
C GLY A 338 11.13 -2.10 33.67
N VAL A 339 10.94 -2.04 32.35
CA VAL A 339 9.62 -2.12 31.71
C VAL A 339 9.26 -3.58 31.54
N SER A 340 8.11 -4.02 32.06
CA SER A 340 7.60 -5.37 31.89
C SER A 340 6.75 -5.49 30.63
N SER A 341 6.75 -6.67 30.01
CA SER A 341 5.76 -7.02 29.00
C SER A 341 4.35 -6.98 29.61
N ALA A 342 3.37 -6.71 28.75
CA ALA A 342 1.95 -6.93 28.99
C ALA A 342 1.35 -7.87 27.93
N TYR A 343 1.89 -7.83 26.71
CA TYR A 343 1.45 -8.67 25.60
C TYR A 343 2.63 -9.42 24.98
N LYS A 344 2.34 -10.62 24.49
CA LYS A 344 3.23 -11.43 23.66
C LYS A 344 2.51 -11.81 22.38
N ILE A 345 3.19 -11.61 21.25
CA ILE A 345 2.79 -12.07 19.92
C ILE A 345 3.75 -13.17 19.53
N ALA A 346 3.26 -14.39 19.40
CA ALA A 346 4.03 -15.52 18.89
C ALA A 346 3.70 -15.74 17.41
N GLU A 347 4.71 -15.65 16.55
CA GLU A 347 4.60 -15.93 15.12
C GLU A 347 4.94 -17.41 14.85
N LEU A 348 4.11 -18.10 14.08
CA LEU A 348 4.31 -19.50 13.74
C LEU A 348 5.60 -19.68 12.94
N ASN A 349 6.55 -20.44 13.48
CA ASN A 349 7.91 -20.61 12.95
C ASN A 349 8.72 -19.29 12.85
N GLY A 350 8.29 -18.25 13.54
CA GLY A 350 8.93 -16.94 13.57
C GLY A 350 9.46 -16.57 14.96
N ASN A 351 9.55 -15.27 15.19
CA ASN A 351 10.00 -14.72 16.46
C ASN A 351 8.82 -14.53 17.43
N ASP A 352 9.14 -14.45 18.70
CA ASP A 352 8.25 -13.90 19.72
C ASP A 352 8.50 -12.40 19.85
N TYR A 353 7.43 -11.60 19.83
CA TYR A 353 7.45 -10.15 20.05
C TYR A 353 6.76 -9.84 21.37
N TYR A 354 7.41 -9.04 22.22
CA TYR A 354 6.90 -8.67 23.53
C TYR A 354 6.65 -7.18 23.57
N LEU A 355 5.45 -6.78 23.95
CA LEU A 355 5.00 -5.40 24.00
C LEU A 355 4.65 -5.02 25.43
N ASP A 356 4.91 -3.78 25.79
CA ASP A 356 4.55 -3.26 27.10
C ASP A 356 3.05 -2.96 27.25
N GLN A 357 2.67 -2.43 28.41
CA GLN A 357 1.28 -2.07 28.72
C GLN A 357 0.71 -1.07 27.71
N ASP A 358 1.51 -0.16 27.15
CA ASP A 358 1.06 0.87 26.23
C ASP A 358 1.04 0.38 24.77
N GLY A 359 1.58 -0.81 24.51
CA GLY A 359 1.59 -1.44 23.19
C GLY A 359 2.85 -1.16 22.37
N TYR A 360 3.95 -0.76 23.02
CA TYR A 360 5.25 -0.56 22.37
C TYR A 360 6.09 -1.84 22.46
N LEU A 361 6.74 -2.21 21.35
CA LEU A 361 7.66 -3.36 21.29
C LEU A 361 8.87 -3.15 22.19
N ILE A 362 9.08 -4.01 23.19
CA ILE A 362 10.25 -3.94 24.08
C ILE A 362 11.28 -5.03 23.78
N LEU A 363 10.88 -6.15 23.17
CA LEU A 363 11.76 -7.30 22.95
C LEU A 363 11.29 -8.14 21.75
N ILE A 364 12.24 -8.53 20.91
CA ILE A 364 12.11 -9.62 19.92
C ILE A 364 12.99 -10.77 20.40
N GLN A 365 12.49 -11.99 20.37
CA GLN A 365 13.24 -13.17 20.77
C GLN A 365 13.00 -14.35 19.82
N ASP A 366 14.06 -15.02 19.39
CA ASP A 366 13.95 -16.23 18.58
C ASP A 366 13.77 -17.51 19.43
N ALA A 367 13.65 -18.66 18.77
CA ALA A 367 13.52 -19.96 19.42
C ALA A 367 14.77 -20.35 20.25
N TYR A 368 15.94 -19.79 19.94
CA TYR A 368 17.22 -20.05 20.61
C TYR A 368 17.50 -19.09 21.76
N LYS A 369 16.56 -18.18 22.08
CA LYS A 369 16.68 -17.14 23.12
C LYS A 369 17.71 -16.05 22.78
N ASN A 370 18.08 -15.93 21.51
CA ASN A 370 18.72 -14.70 21.04
C ASN A 370 17.68 -13.59 21.04
N ARG A 371 18.12 -12.37 21.34
CA ARG A 371 17.19 -11.27 21.61
C ARG A 371 17.66 -9.94 21.08
N VAL A 372 16.69 -9.12 20.72
CA VAL A 372 16.84 -7.70 20.38
C VAL A 372 15.90 -6.92 21.29
N GLU A 373 16.48 -6.08 22.14
CA GLU A 373 15.82 -5.26 23.13
C GLU A 373 15.64 -3.83 22.61
N PHE A 374 14.50 -3.24 22.92
CA PHE A 374 14.14 -1.87 22.57
C PHE A 374 13.96 -1.08 23.85
N ASP A 375 14.69 0.02 23.96
CA ASP A 375 14.51 0.96 25.06
C ASP A 375 14.00 2.31 24.55
N TYR A 376 13.23 2.99 25.38
CA TYR A 376 12.49 4.19 24.99
C TYR A 376 12.83 5.38 25.88
N THR A 377 12.70 6.56 25.31
CA THR A 377 12.71 7.85 26.00
C THR A 377 11.38 8.56 25.78
N SER A 378 11.03 9.48 26.67
CA SER A 378 9.86 10.33 26.52
C SER A 378 10.28 11.75 26.16
N SER A 379 9.74 12.29 25.07
CA SER A 379 10.00 13.67 24.64
C SER A 379 8.73 14.29 24.09
N GLY A 380 8.34 15.46 24.62
CA GLY A 380 7.15 16.18 24.14
C GLY A 380 5.83 15.40 24.25
N GLY A 381 5.74 14.44 25.19
CA GLY A 381 4.57 13.56 25.36
C GLY A 381 4.55 12.34 24.42
N ALA A 382 5.52 12.21 23.50
CA ALA A 382 5.69 11.04 22.66
C ALA A 382 6.75 10.08 23.23
N LYS A 383 6.53 8.77 23.03
CA LYS A 383 7.47 7.71 23.37
C LYS A 383 8.31 7.36 22.15
N LEU A 384 9.62 7.59 22.25
CA LEU A 384 10.57 7.50 21.14
C LEU A 384 11.63 6.44 21.45
N ILE A 385 12.11 5.72 20.43
CA ILE A 385 13.18 4.72 20.61
C ILE A 385 14.45 5.45 21.05
N ARG A 386 15.03 5.07 22.19
CA ARG A 386 16.33 5.56 22.67
C ARG A 386 17.48 4.71 22.14
N SER A 387 17.32 3.39 22.20
CA SER A 387 18.35 2.45 21.78
C SER A 387 17.75 1.10 21.40
N ILE A 388 18.41 0.39 20.48
CA ILE A 388 18.11 -0.99 20.11
C ILE A 388 19.36 -1.82 20.33
N ARG A 389 19.28 -2.88 21.14
CA ARG A 389 20.45 -3.66 21.56
C ARG A 389 20.22 -5.15 21.38
N ASN A 390 21.23 -5.90 20.95
CA ASN A 390 21.16 -7.36 20.95
C ASN A 390 21.95 -8.01 22.09
N ASN A 391 21.74 -9.31 22.31
CA ASN A 391 22.45 -10.08 23.33
C ASN A 391 23.96 -10.25 23.07
N ASP A 392 24.46 -9.89 21.88
CA ASP A 392 25.90 -9.86 21.57
C ASP A 392 26.57 -8.54 22.00
N GLY A 393 25.81 -7.62 22.60
CA GLY A 393 26.31 -6.35 23.12
C GLY A 393 26.45 -5.24 22.08
N ARG A 394 25.91 -5.43 20.87
CA ARG A 394 25.85 -4.36 19.86
C ARG A 394 24.59 -3.52 20.08
N GLU A 395 24.70 -2.23 19.77
CA GLU A 395 23.66 -1.26 20.06
C GLU A 395 23.57 -0.19 18.98
N LEU A 396 22.35 0.16 18.60
CA LEU A 396 22.02 1.37 17.85
C LEU A 396 21.53 2.42 18.84
N ASP A 397 22.13 3.61 18.84
CA ASP A 397 21.69 4.76 19.63
C ASP A 397 20.91 5.75 18.77
N PHE A 398 19.81 6.26 19.31
CA PHE A 398 18.95 7.24 18.68
C PHE A 398 19.11 8.60 19.38
N THR A 399 19.51 9.62 18.64
CA THR A 399 19.70 10.99 19.13
C THR A 399 18.76 11.94 18.40
N TYR A 400 17.81 12.51 19.14
CA TYR A 400 16.83 13.46 18.62
C TYR A 400 17.31 14.89 18.82
N ASN A 401 17.47 15.61 17.73
CA ASN A 401 17.84 17.02 17.67
C ASN A 401 16.70 17.84 17.05
N ALA A 402 16.78 19.17 17.16
CA ALA A 402 15.84 20.05 16.47
C ALA A 402 15.92 19.82 14.94
N GLY A 403 14.81 19.36 14.34
CA GLY A 403 14.72 19.08 12.90
C GLY A 403 15.54 17.88 12.41
N GLN A 404 16.07 17.02 13.29
CA GLN A 404 16.91 15.91 12.87
C GLN A 404 16.90 14.74 13.86
N LEU A 405 16.90 13.51 13.35
CA LEU A 405 17.22 12.29 14.09
C LEU A 405 18.56 11.74 13.59
N VAL A 406 19.42 11.29 14.50
CA VAL A 406 20.66 10.58 14.19
C VAL A 406 20.58 9.19 14.80
N VAL A 407 20.86 8.15 14.00
CA VAL A 407 20.98 6.76 14.47
C VAL A 407 22.39 6.29 14.22
N LYS A 408 23.07 5.79 15.26
CA LYS A 408 24.47 5.39 15.20
C LYS A 408 24.70 4.01 15.83
N GLU A 409 25.48 3.15 15.18
CA GLU A 409 25.97 1.92 15.80
C GLU A 409 27.12 2.24 16.77
N GLN A 410 27.01 1.79 18.03
CA GLN A 410 28.07 1.98 19.01
C GLN A 410 29.35 1.25 18.60
N GLY A 411 30.49 1.95 18.74
CA GLY A 411 31.80 1.39 18.42
C GLY A 411 32.09 1.24 16.92
N ALA A 412 31.21 1.72 16.05
CA ALA A 412 31.41 1.76 14.60
C ALA A 412 31.23 3.18 14.04
N ASP A 413 31.72 3.38 12.82
CA ASP A 413 31.51 4.61 12.04
C ASP A 413 30.21 4.55 11.21
N HIS A 414 29.35 3.56 11.47
CA HIS A 414 28.03 3.45 10.85
C HIS A 414 27.04 4.40 11.51
N GLN A 415 26.60 5.40 10.76
CA GLN A 415 25.64 6.40 11.18
C GLN A 415 24.70 6.75 10.03
N TYR A 416 23.43 6.98 10.38
CA TYR A 416 22.43 7.57 9.51
C TYR A 416 21.87 8.83 10.15
N THR A 417 21.55 9.79 9.30
CA THR A 417 21.04 11.09 9.72
C THR A 417 19.79 11.43 8.92
N TYR A 418 18.69 11.65 9.63
CA TYR A 418 17.36 11.89 9.11
C TYR A 418 17.01 13.35 9.37
N ARG A 419 16.98 14.17 8.32
CA ARG A 419 16.64 15.59 8.42
C ARG A 419 15.18 15.82 8.07
N GLN A 420 14.58 16.71 8.82
CA GLN A 420 13.17 17.00 8.76
C GLN A 420 12.96 18.50 8.64
N SER A 421 11.91 18.91 7.95
CA SER A 421 11.48 20.30 7.87
C SER A 421 10.04 20.42 8.32
N ASP A 422 9.71 21.60 8.84
CA ASP A 422 8.34 22.05 8.97
C ASP A 422 7.92 22.60 7.60
N GLU A 423 7.35 21.75 6.75
CA GLU A 423 6.78 22.15 5.46
C GLU A 423 5.25 22.11 5.55
N GLY A 424 4.60 23.22 5.20
CA GLY A 424 3.15 23.35 5.38
C GLY A 424 2.75 23.32 6.87
N SER A 425 1.82 22.45 7.23
CA SER A 425 1.29 22.30 8.60
C SER A 425 1.90 21.14 9.38
N SER A 426 2.90 20.43 8.83
CA SER A 426 3.39 19.17 9.41
C SER A 426 4.87 18.95 9.18
N LYS A 427 5.49 18.23 10.11
CA LYS A 427 6.90 17.85 10.00
C LYS A 427 7.05 16.68 9.04
N VAL A 428 7.94 16.78 8.05
CA VAL A 428 8.19 15.73 7.05
C VAL A 428 9.67 15.36 6.96
N LEU A 429 9.97 14.11 6.58
CA LEU A 429 11.34 13.67 6.32
C LEU A 429 11.78 14.20 4.95
N THR A 430 12.78 15.09 4.90
CA THR A 430 13.24 15.69 3.65
C THR A 430 14.54 15.12 3.13
N GLU A 431 15.40 14.60 4.02
CA GLU A 431 16.69 14.05 3.62
C GLU A 431 17.16 12.94 4.56
N VAL A 432 17.78 11.91 3.99
CA VAL A 432 18.52 10.89 4.71
C VAL A 432 19.95 10.86 4.20
N LEU A 433 20.90 11.04 5.12
CA LEU A 433 22.32 10.88 4.87
C LEU A 433 22.78 9.55 5.46
N ASP A 434 23.44 8.75 4.64
CA ASP A 434 24.10 7.52 5.11
C ASP A 434 25.49 7.81 5.70
N SER A 435 26.20 6.74 6.07
CA SER A 435 27.51 6.81 6.72
C SER A 435 28.60 7.43 5.84
N LEU A 436 28.39 7.45 4.51
CA LEU A 436 29.28 8.06 3.53
C LEU A 436 28.81 9.48 3.15
N SER A 437 27.87 10.06 3.90
CA SER A 437 27.25 11.35 3.62
C SER A 437 26.55 11.40 2.26
N ARG A 438 26.17 10.25 1.70
CA ARG A 438 25.38 10.20 0.47
C ARG A 438 23.93 10.50 0.81
N SER A 439 23.30 11.37 0.03
CA SER A 439 21.97 11.91 0.32
C SER A 439 20.88 11.26 -0.53
N ALA A 440 19.84 10.78 0.14
CA ALA A 440 18.51 10.56 -0.45
C ALA A 440 17.58 11.69 0.01
N SER A 441 16.86 12.34 -0.90
CA SER A 441 15.97 13.44 -0.58
C SER A 441 14.55 13.20 -1.06
N TYR A 442 13.59 13.82 -0.38
CA TYR A 442 12.16 13.60 -0.53
C TYR A 442 11.45 14.94 -0.70
N THR A 443 10.53 15.00 -1.66
CA THR A 443 9.69 16.19 -1.93
C THR A 443 8.22 15.81 -1.80
N TYR A 444 7.44 16.71 -1.19
CA TYR A 444 6.02 16.49 -0.92
C TYR A 444 5.14 17.52 -1.61
N THR A 445 3.89 17.15 -1.82
CA THR A 445 2.79 18.08 -2.06
C THR A 445 1.78 17.93 -0.92
N PHE A 446 1.37 19.06 -0.36
CA PHE A 446 0.39 19.09 0.73
C PHE A 446 -1.00 19.35 0.17
N MET A 447 -1.96 18.51 0.56
CA MET A 447 -3.37 18.64 0.17
C MET A 447 -4.27 18.20 1.29
N ASP A 448 -5.52 18.65 1.27
CA ASP A 448 -6.53 18.18 2.20
C ASP A 448 -7.20 16.90 1.71
N ALA A 449 -7.24 15.89 2.58
CA ALA A 449 -8.09 14.71 2.49
C ALA A 449 -9.34 14.94 3.35
N PRO A 450 -10.34 15.69 2.88
CA PRO A 450 -11.50 16.00 3.72
C PRO A 450 -12.20 14.72 4.19
N PHE A 451 -12.72 14.74 5.41
CA PHE A 451 -13.45 13.60 5.96
C PHE A 451 -14.71 14.05 6.70
N ASN A 452 -15.62 13.09 6.91
CA ASN A 452 -16.76 13.24 7.78
C ASN A 452 -17.02 11.93 8.53
N LEU A 453 -17.33 12.04 9.82
CA LEU A 453 -17.72 10.94 10.68
C LEU A 453 -19.04 11.21 11.44
N VAL A 454 -19.65 12.39 11.29
CA VAL A 454 -20.85 12.77 12.05
C VAL A 454 -22.10 12.81 11.16
N ALA A 455 -23.25 12.40 11.68
CA ALA A 455 -24.50 12.33 10.93
C ALA A 455 -25.05 13.72 10.61
N ASP A 456 -25.59 13.90 9.40
CA ASP A 456 -26.35 15.09 9.02
C ASP A 456 -27.74 15.08 9.69
N GLY A 457 -27.99 16.01 10.61
CA GLY A 457 -29.33 16.35 11.11
C GLY A 457 -29.87 17.63 10.47
N GLU A 458 -31.19 17.85 10.47
CA GLU A 458 -31.77 19.15 10.06
C GLU A 458 -31.05 20.30 10.81
N GLY A 459 -30.29 21.11 10.07
CA GLY A 459 -29.54 22.24 10.59
C GLY A 459 -28.13 21.95 11.13
N LYS A 460 -27.57 20.75 10.94
CA LYS A 460 -26.23 20.37 11.40
C LYS A 460 -25.48 19.57 10.35
N THR A 461 -25.20 20.19 9.21
CA THR A 461 -24.20 19.64 8.27
C THR A 461 -22.84 19.60 8.99
N GLY A 462 -22.27 18.41 9.16
CA GLY A 462 -20.85 18.31 9.45
C GLY A 462 -20.11 18.80 8.22
N ALA A 463 -19.54 20.01 8.27
CA ALA A 463 -18.66 20.45 7.19
C ALA A 463 -17.55 19.40 7.03
N LEU A 464 -17.23 19.03 5.78
CA LEU A 464 -16.05 18.24 5.48
C LEU A 464 -14.85 18.85 6.23
N GLN A 465 -14.31 18.11 7.18
CA GLN A 465 -13.18 18.58 7.96
C GLN A 465 -11.92 18.38 7.11
N PRO A 466 -11.15 19.44 6.79
CA PRO A 466 -9.89 19.27 6.08
C PRO A 466 -8.92 18.44 6.92
N ASN A 467 -8.15 17.58 6.25
CA ASN A 467 -7.10 16.78 6.87
C ASN A 467 -5.84 16.87 6.00
N ALA A 468 -4.89 17.68 6.45
CA ALA A 468 -3.65 17.92 5.72
C ALA A 468 -2.86 16.62 5.52
N THR A 469 -2.56 16.31 4.26
CA THR A 469 -1.86 15.11 3.82
C THR A 469 -0.56 15.49 3.13
N ALA A 470 0.55 14.88 3.53
CA ALA A 470 1.88 15.11 2.95
C ALA A 470 2.24 14.01 1.94
N LEU A 471 1.89 14.20 0.67
CA LEU A 471 2.09 13.18 -0.36
C LEU A 471 3.47 13.27 -0.99
N LEU A 472 4.24 12.19 -0.89
CA LEU A 472 5.55 12.08 -1.52
C LEU A 472 5.43 12.07 -3.05
N THR A 473 5.90 13.11 -3.72
CA THR A 473 5.83 13.28 -5.18
C THR A 473 7.17 13.09 -5.88
N ARG A 474 8.29 13.17 -5.16
CA ARG A 474 9.62 12.88 -5.71
C ARG A 474 10.56 12.27 -4.68
N ILE A 475 11.31 11.27 -5.13
CA ILE A 475 12.46 10.70 -4.42
C ILE A 475 13.69 10.98 -5.27
N VAL A 476 14.75 11.55 -4.69
CA VAL A 476 16.05 11.68 -5.37
C VAL A 476 17.09 10.87 -4.61
N ARG A 477 17.69 9.89 -5.27
CA ARG A 477 18.65 8.97 -4.68
C ARG A 477 20.09 9.53 -4.73
N PRO A 478 21.03 8.95 -3.97
CA PRO A 478 22.46 9.30 -4.02
C PRO A 478 23.06 9.35 -5.42
N THR A 479 22.62 8.45 -6.29
CA THR A 479 23.06 8.33 -7.68
C THR A 479 22.56 9.47 -8.58
N SER A 480 21.80 10.42 -8.02
CA SER A 480 21.06 11.46 -8.74
C SER A 480 19.91 10.94 -9.62
N SER A 481 19.61 9.63 -9.58
CA SER A 481 18.35 9.14 -10.14
C SER A 481 17.18 9.63 -9.31
N MET A 482 16.08 9.92 -9.98
CA MET A 482 14.86 10.41 -9.38
C MET A 482 13.73 9.42 -9.65
N THR A 483 12.71 9.43 -8.80
CA THR A 483 11.43 8.82 -9.09
C THR A 483 10.35 9.87 -8.86
N ASP A 484 9.56 10.14 -9.90
CA ASP A 484 8.43 11.06 -9.86
C ASP A 484 7.14 10.27 -9.69
N ILE A 485 6.28 10.75 -8.80
CA ILE A 485 4.98 10.16 -8.48
C ILE A 485 3.91 11.24 -8.60
N ARG A 486 2.79 10.89 -9.23
CA ARG A 486 1.60 11.74 -9.35
C ARG A 486 0.41 11.06 -8.74
N TYR A 487 -0.42 11.85 -8.06
CA TYR A 487 -1.64 11.38 -7.42
C TYR A 487 -2.86 12.03 -8.03
N GLU A 488 -4.00 11.42 -7.76
CA GLU A 488 -5.32 11.96 -7.96
C GLU A 488 -6.15 11.73 -6.69
N ALA A 489 -6.98 12.70 -6.35
CA ALA A 489 -7.80 12.69 -5.14
C ALA A 489 -9.17 12.05 -5.42
N TYR A 490 -9.64 11.22 -4.50
CA TYR A 490 -10.96 10.57 -4.54
C TYR A 490 -11.63 10.70 -3.18
N ASN A 491 -12.96 10.56 -3.13
CA ASN A 491 -13.69 10.44 -1.87
C ASN A 491 -14.20 9.00 -1.71
N LYS A 492 -13.86 8.36 -0.59
CA LYS A 492 -14.26 6.98 -0.27
C LYS A 492 -15.24 6.97 0.89
N GLN A 493 -16.35 6.25 0.73
CA GLN A 493 -17.24 5.89 1.81
C GLN A 493 -16.59 4.77 2.63
N ILE A 494 -16.40 5.01 3.92
CA ILE A 494 -15.71 4.10 4.85
C ILE A 494 -16.64 3.62 5.98
N GLY A 495 -17.86 4.17 6.05
CA GLY A 495 -18.91 3.73 6.97
C GLY A 495 -20.30 3.97 6.37
N VAL A 496 -21.33 3.83 7.21
CA VAL A 496 -22.75 4.05 6.83
C VAL A 496 -22.95 5.41 6.16
N TYR A 497 -22.32 6.46 6.69
CA TYR A 497 -22.28 7.80 6.10
C TYR A 497 -20.89 8.45 6.20
N GLY A 498 -19.96 7.84 6.92
CA GLY A 498 -18.61 8.33 7.06
C GLY A 498 -17.84 8.28 5.74
N THR A 499 -17.14 9.36 5.43
CA THR A 499 -16.36 9.52 4.20
C THR A 499 -14.95 9.99 4.51
N GLN A 500 -14.00 9.61 3.65
CA GLN A 500 -12.62 10.05 3.72
C GLN A 500 -12.04 10.31 2.33
N GLY A 501 -11.37 11.45 2.18
CA GLY A 501 -10.53 11.74 1.04
C GLY A 501 -9.34 10.78 0.98
N VAL A 502 -9.16 10.11 -0.15
CA VAL A 502 -8.05 9.19 -0.42
C VAL A 502 -7.29 9.63 -1.66
N PHE A 503 -6.01 9.31 -1.74
CA PHE A 503 -5.17 9.65 -2.88
C PHE A 503 -4.61 8.37 -3.52
N LYS A 504 -4.74 8.28 -4.84
CA LYS A 504 -4.27 7.13 -5.62
C LYS A 504 -3.19 7.56 -6.59
N VAL A 505 -2.13 6.77 -6.72
CA VAL A 505 -1.05 7.01 -7.69
C VAL A 505 -1.59 6.78 -9.10
N VAL A 506 -1.53 7.81 -9.94
CA VAL A 506 -1.96 7.74 -11.36
C VAL A 506 -0.78 7.69 -12.33
N SER A 507 0.42 8.05 -11.88
CA SER A 507 1.63 7.94 -12.68
C SER A 507 2.86 7.81 -11.79
N ARG A 508 3.80 6.94 -12.21
CA ARG A 508 5.12 6.76 -11.58
C ARG A 508 6.17 6.62 -12.67
N ALA A 509 7.28 7.34 -12.56
CA ALA A 509 8.38 7.25 -13.52
C ALA A 509 9.75 7.42 -12.86
N ASP A 510 10.75 6.69 -13.34
CA ASP A 510 12.15 6.99 -13.02
C ASP A 510 12.65 8.12 -13.93
N VAL A 511 13.39 9.06 -13.35
CA VAL A 511 13.85 10.25 -14.06
C VAL A 511 15.35 10.45 -13.83
N TYR A 512 16.05 10.88 -14.88
CA TYR A 512 17.40 11.43 -14.75
C TYR A 512 17.55 12.67 -15.63
N SER A 513 18.39 13.61 -15.21
CA SER A 513 18.61 14.86 -15.93
C SER A 513 19.82 14.77 -16.85
N THR A 514 19.71 15.37 -18.03
CA THR A 514 20.83 15.57 -18.97
C THR A 514 20.90 17.02 -19.39
N THR A 515 22.02 17.46 -19.98
CA THR A 515 22.14 18.83 -20.52
C THR A 515 21.11 19.16 -21.62
N ALA A 516 20.47 18.15 -22.21
CA ALA A 516 19.40 18.30 -23.19
C ALA A 516 17.98 18.28 -22.58
N GLY A 517 17.82 17.96 -21.29
CA GLY A 517 16.52 17.82 -20.62
C GLY A 517 16.42 16.61 -19.69
N ASN A 518 15.29 16.52 -19.00
CA ASN A 518 14.93 15.34 -18.21
C ASN A 518 14.58 14.16 -19.13
N ARG A 519 14.99 12.96 -18.71
CA ARG A 519 14.70 11.69 -19.40
C ARG A 519 13.90 10.80 -18.45
N PHE A 520 12.80 10.26 -18.96
CA PHE A 520 11.88 9.40 -18.22
C PHE A 520 12.12 7.94 -18.64
N LEU A 521 12.20 7.06 -17.65
CA LEU A 521 12.34 5.62 -17.77
C LEU A 521 11.26 4.95 -16.93
N ASN A 522 10.89 3.71 -17.29
CA ASN A 522 9.95 2.90 -16.51
C ASN A 522 8.69 3.69 -16.11
N LYS A 523 8.18 4.54 -17.02
CA LYS A 523 6.97 5.31 -16.80
C LYS A 523 5.78 4.36 -16.88
N ILE A 524 5.02 4.32 -15.79
CA ILE A 524 3.78 3.55 -15.67
C ILE A 524 2.66 4.54 -15.34
N ASP A 525 1.60 4.51 -16.14
CA ASP A 525 0.37 5.25 -15.88
C ASP A 525 -0.72 4.27 -15.42
N PHE A 526 -1.43 4.62 -14.34
CA PHE A 526 -2.46 3.77 -13.74
C PHE A 526 -3.84 4.33 -14.05
N THR A 527 -4.76 3.47 -14.46
CA THR A 527 -6.18 3.79 -14.67
C THR A 527 -7.04 2.90 -13.81
N TYR A 528 -7.98 3.50 -13.10
CA TYR A 528 -8.86 2.88 -12.11
C TYR A 528 -10.31 2.91 -12.62
N LEU A 529 -10.96 1.75 -12.80
CA LEU A 529 -12.30 1.62 -13.39
C LEU A 529 -13.21 0.76 -12.52
N GLY A 530 -14.43 1.23 -12.25
CA GLY A 530 -15.43 0.47 -11.47
C GLY A 530 -15.13 0.41 -9.97
N GLU A 531 -14.35 1.36 -9.47
CA GLU A 531 -13.81 1.43 -8.12
C GLU A 531 -14.81 1.24 -6.96
N ASP A 532 -14.28 0.81 -5.80
CA ASP A 532 -15.04 0.49 -4.59
C ASP A 532 -15.39 1.72 -3.71
N LEU A 533 -15.34 2.92 -4.27
CA LEU A 533 -15.42 4.19 -3.51
C LEU A 533 -16.74 4.38 -2.74
N ALA A 534 -17.84 3.77 -3.20
CA ALA A 534 -19.16 3.89 -2.58
C ALA A 534 -19.76 2.52 -2.19
N SER A 535 -18.90 1.51 -2.00
CA SER A 535 -19.34 0.12 -1.74
C SER A 535 -19.12 -0.32 -0.30
N TYR A 536 -19.00 0.60 0.65
CA TYR A 536 -18.95 0.21 2.07
C TYR A 536 -20.16 -0.69 2.42
N GLY A 537 -19.91 -1.71 3.24
CA GLY A 537 -20.90 -2.72 3.60
C GLY A 537 -21.24 -3.74 2.50
N ASN A 538 -20.66 -3.62 1.31
CA ASN A 538 -21.01 -4.42 0.14
C ASN A 538 -19.77 -5.01 -0.55
N ASN A 539 -19.98 -6.11 -1.28
CA ASN A 539 -18.98 -6.64 -2.19
C ASN A 539 -18.83 -5.70 -3.40
N ALA A 540 -17.64 -5.69 -3.99
CA ALA A 540 -17.35 -4.87 -5.16
C ALA A 540 -16.35 -5.55 -6.09
N GLU A 541 -16.33 -5.13 -7.34
CA GLU A 541 -15.33 -5.55 -8.32
C GLU A 541 -14.87 -4.33 -9.10
N TRP A 542 -13.57 -4.26 -9.38
CA TRP A 542 -13.00 -3.16 -10.16
C TRP A 542 -11.84 -3.65 -11.00
N THR A 543 -11.41 -2.81 -11.93
CA THR A 543 -10.30 -3.08 -12.84
C THR A 543 -9.29 -1.97 -12.75
N VAL A 544 -8.01 -2.36 -12.68
CA VAL A 544 -6.88 -1.43 -12.73
C VAL A 544 -6.00 -1.79 -13.91
N THR A 545 -5.64 -0.81 -14.72
CA THR A 545 -4.70 -0.99 -15.83
C THR A 545 -3.45 -0.16 -15.57
N ALA A 546 -2.30 -0.82 -15.54
CA ALA A 546 -0.97 -0.22 -15.47
C ALA A 546 -0.34 -0.25 -16.86
N THR A 547 -0.23 0.92 -17.50
CA THR A 547 0.28 1.07 -18.86
C THR A 547 1.71 1.56 -18.83
N GLY A 548 2.64 0.70 -19.24
CA GLY A 548 4.04 1.04 -19.47
C GLY A 548 4.34 1.41 -20.92
N THR A 549 5.63 1.51 -21.26
CA THR A 549 6.07 1.88 -22.61
C THR A 549 5.84 0.77 -23.65
N ARG A 550 5.88 -0.49 -23.24
CA ARG A 550 5.82 -1.67 -24.15
C ARG A 550 4.79 -2.72 -23.72
N THR A 551 4.23 -2.55 -22.53
CA THR A 551 3.32 -3.51 -21.91
C THR A 551 2.19 -2.77 -21.23
N ALA A 552 1.00 -3.35 -21.26
CA ALA A 552 -0.13 -2.97 -20.44
C ALA A 552 -0.51 -4.17 -19.57
N GLU A 553 -0.62 -3.95 -18.27
CA GLU A 553 -1.02 -4.97 -17.29
C GLU A 553 -2.39 -4.60 -16.73
N THR A 554 -3.36 -5.49 -16.85
CA THR A 554 -4.73 -5.30 -16.36
C THR A 554 -5.01 -6.28 -15.23
N PHE A 555 -5.47 -5.74 -14.11
CA PHE A 555 -5.80 -6.45 -12.89
C PHE A 555 -7.29 -6.32 -12.64
N ARG A 556 -7.99 -7.44 -12.46
CA ARG A 556 -9.40 -7.45 -12.03
C ARG A 556 -9.47 -7.94 -10.61
N PHE A 557 -10.06 -7.13 -9.75
CA PHE A 557 -10.17 -7.40 -8.32
C PHE A 557 -11.61 -7.70 -7.93
N GLY A 558 -11.75 -8.57 -6.93
CA GLY A 558 -12.98 -8.74 -6.16
C GLY A 558 -12.72 -8.36 -4.70
N LYS A 559 -13.70 -7.68 -4.09
CA LYS A 559 -13.76 -7.35 -2.66
C LYS A 559 -14.89 -8.12 -2.00
N THR A 560 -14.58 -8.70 -0.85
CA THR A 560 -15.59 -9.21 0.10
C THR A 560 -15.57 -8.39 1.37
N PHE A 561 -16.71 -7.79 1.71
CA PHE A 561 -16.88 -7.07 2.97
C PHE A 561 -16.98 -8.07 4.13
N ARG A 562 -16.11 -7.93 5.14
CA ARG A 562 -16.04 -8.84 6.29
C ARG A 562 -16.73 -8.32 7.56
N GLY A 563 -17.16 -7.07 7.57
CA GLY A 563 -17.75 -6.41 8.73
C GLY A 563 -16.98 -5.16 9.14
N ASP A 564 -17.56 -4.39 10.06
CA ASP A 564 -17.09 -3.04 10.43
C ASP A 564 -15.73 -3.03 11.12
N HIS A 565 -15.35 -4.14 11.73
CA HIS A 565 -14.14 -4.29 12.54
C HIS A 565 -13.10 -5.23 11.90
N ALA A 566 -13.32 -5.62 10.66
CA ALA A 566 -12.39 -6.44 9.87
C ALA A 566 -11.99 -5.69 8.59
N PRO A 567 -10.72 -5.80 8.15
CA PRO A 567 -10.34 -5.28 6.83
C PRO A 567 -11.07 -6.05 5.72
N ASP A 568 -11.37 -5.36 4.63
CA ASP A 568 -11.92 -5.96 3.43
C ASP A 568 -10.97 -7.03 2.87
N LYS A 569 -11.53 -8.17 2.44
CA LYS A 569 -10.76 -9.17 1.71
C LYS A 569 -10.68 -8.76 0.25
N LEU A 570 -9.47 -8.54 -0.26
CA LEU A 570 -9.27 -8.33 -1.69
C LEU A 570 -8.67 -9.57 -2.33
N VAL A 571 -9.18 -9.94 -3.50
CA VAL A 571 -8.67 -11.04 -4.31
C VAL A 571 -8.47 -10.59 -5.75
N LEU A 572 -7.35 -10.98 -6.36
CA LEU A 572 -7.12 -10.82 -7.79
C LEU A 572 -7.86 -11.94 -8.53
N SER A 573 -8.94 -11.65 -9.24
CA SER A 573 -9.71 -12.67 -9.98
C SER A 573 -9.09 -12.98 -11.34
N ARG A 574 -8.50 -11.98 -11.99
CA ARG A 574 -7.88 -12.11 -13.30
C ARG A 574 -6.73 -11.13 -13.48
N TYR A 575 -5.69 -11.59 -14.17
CA TYR A 575 -4.55 -10.80 -14.61
C TYR A 575 -4.36 -10.98 -16.11
N ASP A 576 -4.16 -9.87 -16.82
CA ASP A 576 -3.81 -9.84 -18.24
C ASP A 576 -2.57 -8.98 -18.43
N GLN A 577 -1.62 -9.43 -19.23
CA GLN A 577 -0.49 -8.64 -19.68
C GLN A 577 -0.43 -8.68 -21.20
N GLU A 578 -0.49 -7.52 -21.82
CA GLU A 578 -0.44 -7.36 -23.27
C GLU A 578 0.83 -6.58 -23.64
N GLY A 579 1.63 -7.15 -24.53
CA GLY A 579 2.74 -6.48 -25.20
C GLY A 579 2.52 -6.39 -26.70
N ASP A 580 3.49 -5.80 -27.42
CA ASP A 580 3.38 -5.53 -28.86
C ASP A 580 3.01 -6.76 -29.72
N SER A 581 3.47 -7.95 -29.32
CA SER A 581 3.28 -9.19 -30.08
C SER A 581 2.94 -10.41 -29.22
N THR A 582 2.81 -10.25 -27.92
CA THR A 582 2.56 -11.36 -26.98
C THR A 582 1.57 -10.95 -25.92
N GLY A 583 0.69 -11.87 -25.54
CA GLY A 583 -0.20 -11.72 -24.40
C GLY A 583 0.02 -12.85 -23.39
N TYR A 584 -0.17 -12.54 -22.12
CA TYR A 584 -0.20 -13.50 -21.03
C TYR A 584 -1.45 -13.25 -20.20
N HIS A 585 -2.15 -14.31 -19.85
CA HIS A 585 -3.43 -14.23 -19.15
C HIS A 585 -3.49 -15.29 -18.05
N VAL A 586 -3.95 -14.89 -16.87
CA VAL A 586 -4.11 -15.74 -15.69
C VAL A 586 -5.48 -15.53 -15.07
N ASP A 587 -6.25 -16.61 -14.93
CA ASP A 587 -7.44 -16.65 -14.09
C ASP A 587 -7.10 -17.29 -12.74
N TYR A 588 -7.59 -16.66 -11.65
CA TYR A 588 -7.38 -17.12 -10.28
C TYR A 588 -8.68 -17.65 -9.70
N THR A 589 -8.61 -18.80 -9.03
CA THR A 589 -9.75 -19.39 -8.32
C THR A 589 -9.41 -19.54 -6.84
N TYR A 590 -10.33 -19.13 -5.97
CA TYR A 590 -10.16 -19.13 -4.53
C TYR A 590 -11.06 -20.18 -3.87
N LYS A 591 -10.69 -20.59 -2.65
CA LYS A 591 -11.54 -21.44 -1.81
C LYS A 591 -12.21 -20.58 -0.75
N ASP A 592 -13.48 -20.26 -0.96
CA ASP A 592 -14.24 -19.39 -0.06
C ASP A 592 -14.25 -19.90 1.39
N ALA A 593 -14.27 -21.22 1.57
CA ALA A 593 -14.25 -21.85 2.90
C ALA A 593 -12.99 -21.58 3.74
N MET A 594 -11.86 -21.20 3.14
CA MET A 594 -10.60 -20.92 3.86
C MET A 594 -10.46 -19.44 4.25
N ASP A 595 -11.25 -18.56 3.64
CA ASP A 595 -11.18 -17.11 3.79
C ASP A 595 -9.79 -16.47 3.52
N TRP A 596 -8.86 -17.19 2.88
CA TRP A 596 -7.58 -16.63 2.45
C TRP A 596 -7.72 -15.82 1.16
N ASN A 597 -6.86 -14.82 0.99
CA ASN A 597 -6.64 -14.11 -0.28
C ASN A 597 -5.51 -14.76 -1.12
N LEU A 598 -5.13 -16.00 -0.80
CA LEU A 598 -4.27 -16.83 -1.62
C LEU A 598 -5.10 -17.69 -2.60
N PRO A 599 -4.76 -17.70 -3.89
CA PRO A 599 -5.48 -18.50 -4.88
C PRO A 599 -5.26 -20.00 -4.62
N ALA A 600 -6.34 -20.77 -4.72
CA ALA A 600 -6.28 -22.23 -4.65
C ALA A 600 -5.88 -22.87 -5.98
N GLN A 601 -6.14 -22.18 -7.09
CA GLN A 601 -5.76 -22.60 -8.44
C GLN A 601 -5.48 -21.37 -9.32
N MET A 602 -4.54 -21.53 -10.24
CA MET A 602 -4.22 -20.56 -11.29
C MET A 602 -4.31 -21.25 -12.64
N ARG A 603 -4.94 -20.60 -13.63
CA ARG A 603 -5.01 -21.08 -15.01
C ARG A 603 -4.35 -20.06 -15.92
N GLU A 604 -3.29 -20.49 -16.58
CA GLU A 604 -2.45 -19.62 -17.39
C GLU A 604 -2.64 -19.89 -18.88
N SER A 605 -2.56 -18.84 -19.70
CA SER A 605 -2.56 -18.95 -21.16
C SER A 605 -1.71 -17.86 -21.80
N TYR A 606 -1.20 -18.15 -22.99
CA TYR A 606 -0.32 -17.27 -23.75
C TYR A 606 -0.87 -17.09 -25.16
N THR A 607 -0.74 -15.88 -25.69
CA THR A 607 -1.04 -15.57 -27.08
C THR A 607 0.20 -15.01 -27.76
N GLU A 608 0.50 -15.48 -28.96
CA GLU A 608 1.53 -14.91 -29.83
C GLU A 608 0.83 -14.32 -31.06
N GLY A 609 1.15 -13.06 -31.39
CA GLY A 609 0.73 -12.44 -32.63
C GLY A 609 1.45 -13.09 -33.81
N VAL A 610 0.69 -13.60 -34.79
CA VAL A 610 1.25 -14.06 -36.06
C VAL A 610 1.75 -12.83 -36.82
N LEU A 611 3.06 -12.70 -36.99
CA LEU A 611 3.65 -11.75 -37.95
C LEU A 611 3.12 -12.10 -39.34
N HIS A 612 2.16 -11.33 -39.85
CA HIS A 612 1.89 -11.35 -41.29
C HIS A 612 3.11 -10.75 -41.99
N PRO A 613 3.79 -11.49 -42.89
CA PRO A 613 4.84 -10.89 -43.70
C PRO A 613 4.18 -9.83 -44.57
N SER A 614 4.53 -8.58 -44.33
CA SER A 614 4.22 -7.47 -45.22
C SER A 614 4.78 -7.80 -46.60
N LEU A 615 3.87 -7.94 -47.58
CA LEU A 615 4.16 -8.05 -49.01
C LEU A 615 4.56 -6.69 -49.58
#